data_AF-A0A0G1WX83-F1
#
_entry.id   AF-A0A0G1WX83-F1
#
_cell.length_a   1.000
_cell.length_b   1.000
_cell.length_c   1.000
_cell.angle_alpha   90.00
_cell.angle_beta   90.00
_cell.angle_gamma   90.00
#
_symmetry.space_group_name_H-M   'P 1'
#
loop_
_entity.id
_entity.type
_entity.pdbx_description
1 polymer ?
#
loop_
_entity_poly.entity_id
_entity_poly.type
_entity_poly.pdbx_seq_one_letter_code
_entity_poly.pdbx_strand_id
1 'polypeptide(L)'
;MRLITGGIYLAKLAIEQRRREIEQELRRLVSKEMRPARSAYWWYQLFARRIMRDGELRAQAMRFVDVFPALKNPEGINRHIKEYFAAGPHSSSLLFRGIVGAGRFPVAKHAMALMAGAAVGAMAGHFTIPAEPPKIIKSVKDIRRRGAEYSFDILGEQVLSEEEADIYKQKYLKSIGLLRGFNCPVNLSLKLSSLYSQFDPLAKEATRREVAKRLKEIARPVKDSGGSLTIDMEQFYLRGLIWEIAKELLSEEEFAGFANFGIAHQAYLCDSEIFLEEIIQAAKERRASFWVRLVKGAYWDYEAIAAGQKNWPIPVYTAREQTDASFERNADIALENYPRVKTAIGSHNLSSVAYVMAKQEFLGLPKNAVEFQTLYGLGTPLIRPLKEMGYPVRVYVGTGNTLEGMSYLARRLLENTSQMSSAFFVEQGRIRR
;
A
#
# COMPACT_ATOMS: atom_id res chain seq x y z
N MET A 1 32.32 12.75 -27.58
CA MET A 1 30.90 12.34 -27.58
C MET A 1 30.71 10.81 -27.60
N ARG A 2 31.30 10.05 -28.55
CA ARG A 2 31.12 8.57 -28.64
C ARG A 2 31.60 7.76 -27.41
N LEU A 3 32.65 8.21 -26.71
CA LEU A 3 33.19 7.54 -25.52
C LEU A 3 32.29 7.69 -24.28
N ILE A 4 31.64 8.85 -24.12
CA ILE A 4 30.72 9.12 -23.00
C ILE A 4 29.42 8.34 -23.17
N THR A 5 28.89 8.27 -24.39
CA THR A 5 27.70 7.44 -24.70
C THR A 5 27.98 5.94 -24.56
N GLY A 6 29.21 5.49 -24.87
CA GLY A 6 29.62 4.11 -24.64
C GLY A 6 29.65 3.71 -23.17
N GLY A 7 30.19 4.58 -22.30
CA GLY A 7 30.24 4.34 -20.85
C GLY A 7 28.85 4.25 -20.20
N ILE A 8 27.93 5.15 -20.55
CA ILE A 8 26.55 5.13 -20.05
C ILE A 8 25.82 3.86 -20.51
N TYR A 9 26.05 3.42 -21.75
CA TYR A 9 25.43 2.21 -22.28
C TYR A 9 25.93 0.95 -21.57
N LEU A 10 27.24 0.84 -21.34
CA LEU A 10 27.83 -0.28 -20.60
C LEU A 10 27.36 -0.33 -19.15
N ALA A 11 27.23 0.82 -18.48
CA ALA A 11 26.67 0.89 -17.13
C ALA A 11 25.23 0.38 -17.07
N LYS A 12 24.37 0.80 -18.02
CA LYS A 12 22.99 0.31 -18.11
C LYS A 12 22.92 -1.20 -18.34
N LEU A 13 23.77 -1.74 -19.22
CA LEU A 13 23.85 -3.18 -19.46
C LEU A 13 24.28 -3.96 -18.21
N ALA A 14 25.27 -3.46 -17.47
CA ALA A 14 25.73 -4.10 -16.24
C ALA A 14 24.64 -4.14 -15.17
N ILE A 15 23.92 -3.02 -14.96
CA ILE A 15 22.77 -2.95 -14.05
C ILE A 15 21.68 -3.92 -14.46
N GLU A 16 21.34 -3.98 -15.76
CA GLU A 16 20.28 -4.86 -16.26
C GLU A 16 20.66 -6.34 -16.17
N GLN A 17 21.92 -6.70 -16.41
CA GLN A 17 22.40 -8.06 -16.17
C GLN A 17 22.28 -8.42 -14.68
N ARG A 18 22.76 -7.54 -13.81
CA ARG A 18 22.73 -7.75 -12.36
C ARG A 18 21.30 -7.85 -11.82
N ARG A 19 20.39 -7.01 -12.33
CA ARG A 19 18.94 -7.08 -12.06
C ARG A 19 18.41 -8.48 -12.34
N ARG A 20 18.72 -9.06 -13.50
CA ARG A 20 18.20 -10.40 -13.88
C ARG A 20 18.69 -11.49 -12.93
N GLU A 21 19.95 -11.45 -12.51
CA GLU A 21 20.50 -12.40 -11.53
C GLU A 21 19.78 -12.30 -10.19
N ILE A 22 19.65 -11.09 -9.66
CA ILE A 22 18.94 -10.81 -8.39
C ILE A 22 17.48 -11.23 -8.49
N GLU A 23 16.82 -10.93 -9.61
CA GLU A 23 15.41 -11.29 -9.81
C GLU A 23 15.22 -12.81 -9.83
N GLN A 24 16.11 -13.56 -10.48
CA GLN A 24 16.08 -15.02 -10.48
C GLN A 24 16.29 -15.59 -9.07
N GLU A 25 17.22 -15.03 -8.31
CA GLU A 25 17.44 -15.42 -6.91
C GLU A 25 16.21 -15.13 -6.04
N LEU A 26 15.64 -13.93 -6.12
CA LEU A 26 14.42 -13.55 -5.42
C LEU A 26 13.26 -14.49 -5.76
N ARG A 27 13.05 -14.80 -7.05
CA ARG A 27 12.02 -15.76 -7.49
C ARG A 27 12.21 -17.14 -6.86
N ARG A 28 13.45 -17.63 -6.80
CA ARG A 28 13.80 -18.91 -6.16
C ARG A 28 13.56 -18.89 -4.66
N LEU A 29 13.88 -17.80 -3.96
CA LEU A 29 13.68 -17.68 -2.51
C LEU A 29 12.19 -17.51 -2.17
N VAL A 30 11.49 -16.63 -2.87
CA VAL A 30 10.04 -16.39 -2.68
C VAL A 30 9.22 -17.65 -2.95
N SER A 31 9.55 -18.41 -4.01
CA SER A 31 8.83 -19.67 -4.31
C SER A 31 8.99 -20.74 -3.22
N LYS A 32 10.09 -20.75 -2.47
CA LYS A 32 10.25 -21.63 -1.30
C LYS A 32 9.33 -21.22 -0.15
N GLU A 33 9.16 -19.92 0.07
CA GLU A 33 8.25 -19.38 1.10
C GLU A 33 6.77 -19.58 0.75
N MET A 34 6.43 -19.63 -0.54
CA MET A 34 5.05 -19.82 -1.02
C MET A 34 4.58 -21.29 -1.06
N ARG A 35 5.37 -22.27 -0.58
CA ARG A 35 5.01 -23.69 -0.68
C ARG A 35 3.66 -23.98 0.03
N PRO A 36 2.71 -24.72 -0.61
CA PRO A 36 1.30 -24.79 -0.20
C PRO A 36 1.02 -25.33 1.21
N ALA A 37 1.95 -26.08 1.80
CA ALA A 37 1.73 -26.82 3.05
C ALA A 37 1.54 -25.95 4.31
N ARG A 38 1.50 -24.61 4.20
CA ARG A 38 1.42 -23.68 5.35
C ARG A 38 0.43 -22.52 5.20
N SER A 39 -0.33 -22.42 4.10
CA SER A 39 -1.24 -21.29 3.91
C SER A 39 -2.67 -21.65 4.34
N ALA A 40 -3.10 -21.15 5.49
CA ALA A 40 -4.51 -21.15 5.92
C ALA A 40 -5.47 -20.39 4.96
N TYR A 41 -4.93 -19.84 3.87
CA TYR A 41 -5.61 -18.97 2.89
C TYR A 41 -5.56 -19.53 1.46
N TRP A 42 -5.27 -20.82 1.27
CA TRP A 42 -5.29 -21.46 -0.06
C TRP A 42 -6.65 -21.31 -0.79
N TRP A 43 -7.76 -21.35 -0.05
CA TRP A 43 -9.10 -21.14 -0.60
C TRP A 43 -9.29 -19.73 -1.19
N TYR A 44 -8.68 -18.70 -0.59
CA TYR A 44 -8.69 -17.33 -1.13
C TYR A 44 -7.94 -17.27 -2.47
N GLN A 45 -6.82 -17.98 -2.61
CA GLN A 45 -6.08 -18.02 -3.88
C GLN A 45 -6.90 -18.69 -4.99
N LEU A 46 -7.66 -19.75 -4.69
CA LEU A 46 -8.59 -20.36 -5.63
C LEU A 46 -9.74 -19.42 -6.02
N PHE A 47 -10.34 -18.76 -5.03
CA PHE A 47 -11.42 -17.80 -5.22
C PHE A 47 -10.97 -16.62 -6.08
N ALA A 48 -9.82 -16.02 -5.76
CA ALA A 48 -9.21 -14.94 -6.55
C ALA A 48 -8.92 -15.39 -8.00
N ARG A 49 -8.39 -16.60 -8.22
CA ARG A 49 -8.16 -17.16 -9.56
C ARG A 49 -9.45 -17.29 -10.37
N ARG A 50 -10.55 -17.70 -9.73
CA ARG A 50 -11.85 -17.86 -10.40
C ARG A 50 -12.47 -16.51 -10.78
N ILE A 51 -12.38 -15.54 -9.88
CA ILE A 51 -12.87 -14.17 -10.09
C ILE A 51 -12.05 -13.44 -11.17
N MET A 52 -10.74 -13.59 -11.18
CA MET A 52 -9.87 -12.91 -12.16
C MET A 52 -10.14 -13.32 -13.61
N ARG A 53 -10.72 -14.51 -13.84
CA ARG A 53 -11.04 -14.99 -15.19
C ARG A 53 -12.29 -14.38 -15.77
N ASP A 54 -13.09 -13.69 -14.96
CA ASP A 54 -14.32 -13.08 -15.41
C ASP A 54 -14.53 -11.65 -14.88
N GLY A 55 -14.58 -10.70 -15.81
CA GLY A 55 -14.71 -9.28 -15.49
C GLY A 55 -16.01 -8.92 -14.78
N GLU A 56 -17.12 -9.55 -15.13
CA GLU A 56 -18.44 -9.27 -14.56
C GLU A 56 -18.55 -9.87 -13.15
N LEU A 57 -18.18 -11.14 -12.99
CA LEU A 57 -18.14 -11.79 -11.66
C LEU A 57 -17.23 -11.03 -10.70
N ARG A 58 -16.08 -10.54 -11.20
CA ARG A 58 -15.18 -9.67 -10.43
C ARG A 58 -15.84 -8.38 -9.99
N ALA A 59 -16.49 -7.67 -10.90
CA ALA A 59 -17.17 -6.43 -10.54
C ALA A 59 -18.25 -6.67 -9.46
N GLN A 60 -19.08 -7.71 -9.62
CA GLN A 60 -20.12 -8.03 -8.65
C GLN A 60 -19.56 -8.47 -7.30
N ALA A 61 -18.49 -9.28 -7.30
CA ALA A 61 -17.82 -9.68 -6.06
C ALA A 61 -17.22 -8.50 -5.30
N MET A 62 -16.58 -7.55 -6.00
CA MET A 62 -16.02 -6.35 -5.37
C MET A 62 -17.12 -5.47 -4.77
N ARG A 63 -18.20 -5.22 -5.52
CA ARG A 63 -19.35 -4.44 -5.03
C ARG A 63 -20.05 -5.11 -3.84
N PHE A 64 -20.15 -6.44 -3.87
CA PHE A 64 -20.72 -7.19 -2.75
C PHE A 64 -19.85 -7.05 -1.48
N VAL A 65 -18.52 -7.17 -1.61
CA VAL A 65 -17.59 -6.97 -0.48
C VAL A 65 -17.67 -5.54 0.06
N ASP A 66 -17.82 -4.54 -0.81
CA ASP A 66 -17.92 -3.13 -0.45
C ASP A 66 -19.22 -2.81 0.32
N VAL A 67 -20.37 -3.35 -0.09
CA VAL A 67 -21.65 -3.14 0.60
C VAL A 67 -21.82 -4.04 1.83
N PHE A 68 -21.06 -5.14 1.94
CA PHE A 68 -21.18 -6.13 3.01
C PHE A 68 -21.22 -5.55 4.44
N PRO A 69 -20.37 -4.59 4.83
CA PRO A 69 -20.41 -4.00 6.17
C PRO A 69 -21.76 -3.36 6.54
N ALA A 70 -22.51 -2.87 5.56
CA ALA A 70 -23.82 -2.24 5.77
C ALA A 70 -24.94 -3.28 6.01
N LEU A 71 -24.67 -4.56 5.75
CA LEU A 71 -25.66 -5.64 5.83
C LEU A 71 -25.75 -6.19 7.25
N LYS A 72 -26.66 -5.62 8.05
CA LYS A 72 -26.80 -5.92 9.49
C LYS A 72 -27.54 -7.22 9.81
N ASN A 73 -28.24 -7.82 8.84
CA ASN A 73 -29.08 -8.99 9.11
C ASN A 73 -28.96 -10.08 8.01
N PRO A 74 -29.26 -11.35 8.33
CA PRO A 74 -29.17 -12.45 7.38
C PRO A 74 -30.04 -12.27 6.14
N GLU A 75 -31.21 -11.64 6.26
CA GLU A 75 -32.11 -11.41 5.13
C GLU A 75 -31.50 -10.47 4.09
N GLY A 76 -30.93 -9.36 4.55
CA GLY A 76 -30.20 -8.39 3.75
C GLY A 76 -29.01 -9.04 3.05
N ILE A 77 -28.21 -9.85 3.77
CA ILE A 77 -27.08 -10.58 3.18
C ILE A 77 -27.56 -11.51 2.05
N ASN A 78 -28.59 -12.32 2.30
CA ASN A 78 -29.11 -13.24 1.29
C ASN A 78 -29.72 -12.54 0.08
N ARG A 79 -30.42 -11.42 0.30
CA ARG A 79 -30.97 -10.61 -0.79
C ARG A 79 -29.85 -10.10 -1.70
N HIS A 80 -28.80 -9.52 -1.13
CA HIS A 80 -27.67 -9.02 -1.92
C HIS A 80 -26.88 -10.14 -2.58
N ILE A 81 -26.71 -11.31 -1.94
CA ILE A 81 -26.11 -12.49 -2.61
C ILE A 81 -26.90 -12.83 -3.88
N LYS A 82 -28.23 -12.80 -3.83
CA LYS A 82 -29.07 -13.06 -5.02
C LYS A 82 -28.93 -11.93 -6.05
N GLU A 83 -29.05 -10.67 -5.65
CA GLU A 83 -28.97 -9.53 -6.57
C GLU A 83 -27.61 -9.46 -7.30
N TYR A 84 -26.50 -9.70 -6.59
CA TYR A 84 -25.16 -9.64 -7.17
C TYR A 84 -24.77 -10.87 -7.99
N PHE A 85 -25.27 -12.07 -7.64
CA PHE A 85 -24.76 -13.32 -8.22
C PHE A 85 -25.80 -14.20 -8.93
N ALA A 86 -27.10 -13.88 -8.85
CA ALA A 86 -28.15 -14.66 -9.52
C ALA A 86 -28.41 -14.25 -10.99
N ALA A 87 -27.91 -13.10 -11.43
CA ALA A 87 -28.02 -12.61 -12.80
C ALA A 87 -26.65 -12.67 -13.53
N GLY A 88 -26.68 -12.88 -14.85
CA GLY A 88 -25.48 -12.88 -15.72
C GLY A 88 -24.97 -14.28 -16.11
N PRO A 89 -23.93 -14.38 -16.97
CA PRO A 89 -23.43 -15.64 -17.55
C PRO A 89 -22.99 -16.69 -16.51
N HIS A 90 -22.55 -16.25 -15.32
CA HIS A 90 -22.08 -17.11 -14.20
C HIS A 90 -23.18 -17.85 -13.46
N SER A 91 -24.42 -17.34 -13.56
CA SER A 91 -25.60 -17.91 -12.92
C SER A 91 -25.91 -19.33 -13.41
N SER A 92 -25.34 -19.74 -14.55
CA SER A 92 -25.49 -21.07 -15.14
C SER A 92 -24.68 -22.16 -14.44
N SER A 93 -23.69 -21.83 -13.61
CA SER A 93 -22.89 -22.85 -12.93
C SER A 93 -23.68 -23.56 -11.82
N LEU A 94 -23.47 -24.87 -11.66
CA LEU A 94 -24.10 -25.71 -10.63
C LEU A 94 -23.95 -25.15 -9.21
N LEU A 95 -22.82 -24.49 -8.93
CA LEU A 95 -22.52 -23.85 -7.65
C LEU A 95 -23.53 -22.72 -7.33
N PHE A 96 -23.78 -21.84 -8.30
CA PHE A 96 -24.68 -20.70 -8.13
C PHE A 96 -26.16 -21.11 -8.17
N ARG A 97 -26.52 -22.12 -8.96
CA ARG A 97 -27.87 -22.74 -8.91
C ARG A 97 -28.19 -23.32 -7.54
N GLY A 98 -27.21 -23.96 -6.89
CA GLY A 98 -27.33 -24.47 -5.52
C GLY A 98 -27.55 -23.36 -4.48
N ILE A 99 -26.80 -22.25 -4.59
CA ILE A 99 -26.93 -21.08 -3.70
C ILE A 99 -28.33 -20.43 -3.84
N VAL A 100 -28.79 -20.22 -5.07
CA VAL A 100 -30.11 -19.63 -5.36
C VAL A 100 -31.24 -20.54 -4.88
N GLY A 101 -31.11 -21.86 -5.08
CA GLY A 101 -32.08 -22.86 -4.64
C GLY A 101 -32.17 -23.00 -3.11
N ALA A 102 -31.02 -23.05 -2.42
CA ALA A 102 -30.94 -23.17 -0.97
C ALA A 102 -31.50 -21.93 -0.24
N GLY A 103 -31.39 -20.74 -0.85
CA GLY A 103 -31.93 -19.48 -0.31
C GLY A 103 -33.46 -19.38 -0.24
N ARG A 104 -34.20 -20.47 -0.47
CA ARG A 104 -35.65 -20.59 -0.28
C ARG A 104 -36.02 -21.06 1.13
N PHE A 105 -35.11 -21.74 1.85
CA PHE A 105 -35.37 -22.26 3.19
C PHE A 105 -34.78 -21.34 4.29
N PRO A 106 -35.53 -20.99 5.36
CA PRO A 106 -35.07 -20.06 6.40
C PRO A 106 -33.76 -20.48 7.09
N VAL A 107 -33.60 -21.77 7.40
CA VAL A 107 -32.39 -22.32 8.03
C VAL A 107 -31.16 -22.18 7.12
N ALA A 108 -31.33 -22.46 5.83
CA ALA A 108 -30.28 -22.33 4.84
C ALA A 108 -29.86 -20.86 4.61
N LYS A 109 -30.81 -19.91 4.70
CA LYS A 109 -30.50 -18.47 4.64
C LYS A 109 -29.56 -18.05 5.77
N HIS A 110 -29.84 -18.46 7.00
CA HIS A 110 -29.01 -18.09 8.15
C HIS A 110 -27.60 -18.69 8.02
N ALA A 111 -27.50 -19.97 7.65
CA ALA A 111 -26.22 -20.63 7.41
C ALA A 111 -25.39 -19.95 6.32
N MET A 112 -26.01 -19.56 5.19
CA MET A 112 -25.30 -18.86 4.12
C MET A 112 -24.80 -17.48 4.54
N ALA A 113 -25.60 -16.72 5.30
CA ALA A 113 -25.17 -15.41 5.80
C ALA A 113 -23.96 -15.53 6.75
N LEU A 114 -23.96 -16.54 7.63
CA LEU A 114 -22.82 -16.83 8.51
C LEU A 114 -21.57 -17.20 7.70
N MET A 115 -21.71 -18.07 6.68
CA MET A 115 -20.59 -18.44 5.82
C MET A 115 -20.04 -17.25 5.03
N ALA A 116 -20.90 -16.39 4.49
CA ALA A 116 -20.49 -15.18 3.79
C ALA A 116 -19.75 -14.22 4.73
N GLY A 117 -20.26 -14.00 5.94
CA GLY A 117 -19.59 -13.19 6.96
C GLY A 117 -18.23 -13.75 7.38
N ALA A 118 -18.13 -15.06 7.58
CA ALA A 118 -16.87 -15.72 7.89
C ALA A 118 -15.85 -15.58 6.74
N ALA A 119 -16.29 -15.74 5.49
CA ALA A 119 -15.43 -15.57 4.32
C ALA A 119 -14.93 -14.13 4.17
N VAL A 120 -15.83 -13.12 4.22
CA VAL A 120 -15.43 -11.71 4.12
C VAL A 120 -14.54 -11.30 5.29
N GLY A 121 -14.86 -11.72 6.51
CA GLY A 121 -14.04 -11.48 7.70
C GLY A 121 -12.65 -12.11 7.60
N ALA A 122 -12.55 -13.34 7.11
CA ALA A 122 -11.27 -14.01 6.89
C ALA A 122 -10.43 -13.31 5.80
N MET A 123 -11.06 -12.77 4.75
CA MET A 123 -10.38 -11.97 3.74
C MET A 123 -9.88 -10.64 4.31
N ALA A 124 -10.70 -9.91 5.08
CA ALA A 124 -10.29 -8.65 5.70
C ALA A 124 -9.12 -8.85 6.69
N GLY A 125 -9.20 -9.90 7.53
CA GLY A 125 -8.14 -10.27 8.47
C GLY A 125 -6.85 -10.78 7.82
N HIS A 126 -6.86 -11.09 6.51
CA HIS A 126 -5.65 -11.40 5.77
C HIS A 126 -4.80 -10.14 5.51
N PHE A 127 -5.44 -8.98 5.28
CA PHE A 127 -4.77 -7.73 4.90
C PHE A 127 -4.69 -6.70 6.03
N THR A 128 -5.47 -6.88 7.09
CA THR A 128 -5.57 -5.92 8.21
C THR A 128 -5.46 -6.62 9.55
N ILE A 129 -5.15 -5.83 10.57
CA ILE A 129 -5.17 -6.27 11.97
C ILE A 129 -6.29 -5.52 12.68
N PRO A 130 -7.15 -6.21 13.45
CA PRO A 130 -8.14 -5.53 14.27
C PRO A 130 -7.49 -4.54 15.24
N ALA A 131 -8.12 -3.38 15.45
CA ALA A 131 -7.64 -2.32 16.35
C ALA A 131 -7.76 -2.68 17.86
N GLU A 132 -7.45 -3.92 18.22
CA GLU A 132 -7.44 -4.42 19.59
C GLU A 132 -5.99 -4.49 20.11
N PRO A 133 -5.67 -3.89 21.27
CA PRO A 133 -4.29 -3.83 21.76
C PRO A 133 -3.54 -5.17 21.81
N PRO A 134 -4.13 -6.29 22.30
CA PRO A 134 -3.45 -7.58 22.32
C PRO A 134 -3.10 -8.09 20.92
N LYS A 135 -3.96 -7.85 19.93
CA LYS A 135 -3.75 -8.27 18.54
C LYS A 135 -2.68 -7.42 17.86
N ILE A 136 -2.68 -6.11 18.10
CA ILE A 136 -1.62 -5.20 17.62
C ILE A 136 -0.26 -5.67 18.14
N ILE A 137 -0.13 -5.85 19.47
CA ILE A 137 1.15 -6.23 20.09
C ILE A 137 1.62 -7.62 19.64
N LYS A 138 0.70 -8.60 19.54
CA LYS A 138 1.04 -9.93 19.02
C LYS A 138 1.63 -9.83 17.60
N SER A 139 0.98 -9.08 16.73
CA SER A 139 1.43 -8.94 15.34
C SER A 139 2.74 -8.17 15.20
N VAL A 140 2.97 -7.13 16.03
CA VAL A 140 4.29 -6.48 16.12
C VAL A 140 5.37 -7.51 16.45
N LYS A 141 5.15 -8.33 17.49
CA LYS A 141 6.11 -9.37 17.89
C LYS A 141 6.34 -10.40 16.78
N ASP A 142 5.29 -10.81 16.08
CA ASP A 142 5.37 -11.79 14.99
C ASP A 142 6.12 -11.23 13.76
N ILE A 143 5.92 -9.95 13.41
CA ILE A 143 6.66 -9.26 12.34
C ILE A 143 8.14 -9.14 12.71
N ARG A 144 8.43 -8.68 13.93
CA ARG A 144 9.81 -8.52 14.41
C ARG A 144 10.56 -9.85 14.56
N ARG A 145 9.87 -10.94 14.92
CA ARG A 145 10.47 -12.29 14.94
C ARG A 145 10.95 -12.73 13.55
N ARG A 146 10.37 -12.18 12.47
CA ARG A 146 10.81 -12.42 11.08
C ARG A 146 11.93 -11.47 10.64
N GLY A 147 12.45 -10.63 11.54
CA GLY A 147 13.54 -9.69 11.29
C GLY A 147 13.12 -8.40 10.57
N ALA A 148 11.82 -8.15 10.41
CA ALA A 148 11.28 -6.94 9.79
C ALA A 148 10.76 -5.95 10.86
N GLU A 149 10.78 -4.68 10.49
CA GLU A 149 10.06 -3.61 11.19
C GLU A 149 8.63 -3.48 10.65
N TYR A 150 7.83 -2.57 11.22
CA TYR A 150 6.46 -2.30 10.77
C TYR A 150 6.22 -0.81 10.56
N SER A 151 5.13 -0.48 9.89
CA SER A 151 4.54 0.85 9.80
C SER A 151 3.03 0.70 9.93
N PHE A 152 2.42 1.24 11.00
CA PHE A 152 0.98 1.17 11.16
C PHE A 152 0.27 2.30 10.42
N ASP A 153 -0.70 1.94 9.60
CA ASP A 153 -1.70 2.83 9.02
C ASP A 153 -3.00 2.61 9.78
N ILE A 154 -3.42 3.62 10.55
CA ILE A 154 -4.72 3.55 11.22
C ILE A 154 -5.76 3.80 10.14
N LEU A 155 -6.49 2.74 9.79
CA LEU A 155 -7.53 2.80 8.80
C LEU A 155 -8.66 3.68 9.33
N GLY A 156 -9.14 4.55 8.44
CA GLY A 156 -10.29 5.40 8.66
C GLY A 156 -11.01 5.57 7.34
N GLU A 157 -12.30 5.87 7.43
CA GLU A 157 -13.07 6.37 6.30
C GLU A 157 -12.75 7.84 6.06
N GLN A 158 -13.33 8.41 5.00
CA GLN A 158 -13.30 9.86 4.82
C GLN A 158 -13.90 10.52 6.05
N VAL A 159 -13.17 11.47 6.62
CA VAL A 159 -13.64 12.25 7.76
C VAL A 159 -14.61 13.31 7.26
N LEU A 160 -15.82 13.32 7.80
CA LEU A 160 -16.94 14.18 7.40
C LEU A 160 -17.26 15.25 8.44
N SER A 161 -16.67 15.16 9.64
CA SER A 161 -16.81 16.17 10.70
C SER A 161 -15.51 16.39 11.47
N GLU A 162 -15.40 17.52 12.16
CA GLU A 162 -14.25 17.78 13.04
C GLU A 162 -14.20 16.83 14.23
N GLU A 163 -15.34 16.33 14.70
CA GLU A 163 -15.40 15.32 15.76
C GLU A 163 -14.79 13.99 15.28
N GLU A 164 -15.08 13.58 14.03
CA GLU A 164 -14.43 12.43 13.41
C GLU A 164 -12.93 12.63 13.21
N ALA A 165 -12.50 13.85 12.83
CA ALA A 165 -11.08 14.20 12.72
C ALA A 165 -10.36 14.05 14.07
N ASP A 166 -11.01 14.50 15.14
CA ASP A 166 -10.47 14.36 16.49
C ASP A 166 -10.47 12.90 16.96
N ILE A 167 -11.51 12.12 16.66
CA ILE A 167 -11.51 10.67 16.91
C ILE A 167 -10.34 9.99 16.18
N TYR A 168 -10.12 10.33 14.91
CA TYR A 168 -9.02 9.79 14.11
C TYR A 168 -7.65 10.12 14.73
N LYS A 169 -7.42 11.38 15.09
CA LYS A 169 -6.23 11.81 15.85
C LYS A 169 -6.06 11.02 17.16
N GLN A 170 -7.14 10.85 17.93
CA GLN A 170 -7.08 10.10 19.19
C GLN A 170 -6.73 8.62 18.97
N LYS A 171 -7.15 8.00 17.86
CA LYS A 171 -6.71 6.63 17.50
C LYS A 171 -5.18 6.57 17.31
N TYR A 172 -4.56 7.59 16.68
CA TYR A 172 -3.11 7.68 16.58
C TYR A 172 -2.44 7.82 17.95
N LEU A 173 -2.89 8.76 18.77
CA LEU A 173 -2.31 9.00 20.11
C LEU A 173 -2.41 7.75 21.01
N LYS A 174 -3.55 7.06 20.99
CA LYS A 174 -3.74 5.79 21.72
C LYS A 174 -2.77 4.71 21.21
N SER A 175 -2.58 4.60 19.90
CA SER A 175 -1.66 3.62 19.30
C SER A 175 -0.20 3.93 19.66
N ILE A 176 0.19 5.21 19.66
CA ILE A 176 1.50 5.66 20.10
C ILE A 176 1.73 5.29 21.57
N GLY A 177 0.78 5.61 22.44
CA GLY A 177 0.84 5.28 23.86
C GLY A 177 0.96 3.77 24.10
N LEU A 178 0.18 2.97 23.37
CA LEU A 178 0.24 1.51 23.42
C LEU A 178 1.64 0.99 23.03
N LEU A 179 2.18 1.41 21.90
CA LEU A 179 3.49 0.94 21.42
C LEU A 179 4.61 1.32 22.39
N ARG A 180 4.59 2.55 22.91
CA ARG A 180 5.55 2.99 23.93
C ARG A 180 5.44 2.18 25.22
N GLY A 181 4.23 1.91 25.69
CA GLY A 181 3.99 1.10 26.90
C GLY A 181 4.53 -0.33 26.80
N PHE A 182 4.61 -0.88 25.58
CA PHE A 182 5.22 -2.19 25.31
C PHE A 182 6.66 -2.11 24.79
N ASN A 183 7.32 -0.95 24.90
CA ASN A 183 8.69 -0.70 24.40
C ASN A 183 8.90 -1.10 22.92
N CYS A 184 7.88 -0.83 22.11
CA CYS A 184 7.87 -1.10 20.69
C CYS A 184 8.13 0.21 19.89
N PRO A 185 8.95 0.18 18.83
CA PRO A 185 9.21 1.37 18.01
C PRO A 185 7.92 2.00 17.45
N VAL A 186 7.79 3.32 17.53
CA VAL A 186 6.59 4.01 17.04
C VAL A 186 6.75 4.34 15.56
N ASN A 187 6.35 3.41 14.69
CA ASN A 187 6.48 3.58 13.25
C ASN A 187 5.11 3.64 12.59
N LEU A 188 4.73 4.79 12.04
CA LEU A 188 3.37 5.10 11.60
C LEU A 188 3.34 5.65 10.18
N SER A 189 2.22 5.42 9.49
CA SER A 189 1.84 6.09 8.25
C SER A 189 0.53 6.83 8.46
N LEU A 190 0.39 8.00 7.85
CA LEU A 190 -0.68 8.95 8.13
C LEU A 190 -1.17 9.61 6.85
N LYS A 191 -2.48 9.60 6.64
CA LYS A 191 -3.17 10.36 5.60
C LYS A 191 -3.61 11.71 6.17
N LEU A 192 -3.23 12.81 5.53
CA LEU A 192 -3.54 14.14 6.06
C LEU A 192 -5.01 14.50 5.85
N SER A 193 -5.66 13.97 4.82
CA SER A 193 -7.10 14.19 4.58
C SER A 193 -7.97 13.73 5.75
N SER A 194 -7.48 12.80 6.57
CA SER A 194 -8.20 12.27 7.75
C SER A 194 -8.03 13.15 9.00
N LEU A 195 -7.34 14.30 8.91
CA LEU A 195 -7.17 15.24 10.01
C LEU A 195 -8.07 16.47 9.90
N TYR A 196 -8.85 16.61 8.83
CA TYR A 196 -9.73 17.74 8.62
C TYR A 196 -10.84 17.37 7.64
N SER A 197 -12.08 17.63 8.02
CA SER A 197 -13.25 17.24 7.22
C SER A 197 -13.41 18.03 5.92
N GLN A 198 -12.86 19.25 5.87
CA GLN A 198 -12.89 20.13 4.69
C GLN A 198 -11.51 20.20 4.02
N PHE A 199 -10.78 19.08 3.96
CA PHE A 199 -9.46 19.01 3.35
C PHE A 199 -9.52 19.30 1.84
N ASP A 200 -9.34 20.57 1.48
CA ASP A 200 -9.52 21.05 0.11
C ASP A 200 -8.38 22.01 -0.28
N PRO A 201 -7.73 21.81 -1.45
CA PRO A 201 -6.73 22.75 -1.99
C PRO A 201 -7.28 24.14 -2.33
N LEU A 202 -8.58 24.30 -2.55
CA LEU A 202 -9.21 25.61 -2.76
C LEU A 202 -9.26 26.43 -1.46
N ALA A 203 -9.34 25.76 -0.31
CA ALA A 203 -9.31 26.38 1.02
C ALA A 203 -7.93 26.23 1.70
N LYS A 204 -6.85 26.27 0.91
CA LYS A 204 -5.48 25.95 1.30
C LYS A 204 -5.05 26.47 2.68
N GLU A 205 -5.19 27.77 2.96
CA GLU A 205 -4.74 28.35 4.23
C GLU A 205 -5.54 27.85 5.44
N ALA A 206 -6.86 27.65 5.28
CA ALA A 206 -7.70 27.08 6.33
C ALA A 206 -7.35 25.60 6.57
N THR A 207 -7.21 24.83 5.50
CA THR A 207 -6.81 23.42 5.55
C THR A 207 -5.44 23.26 6.23
N ARG A 208 -4.44 24.04 5.82
CA ARG A 208 -3.10 24.02 6.41
C ARG A 208 -3.16 24.28 7.91
N ARG A 209 -3.85 25.35 8.33
CA ARG A 209 -3.94 25.72 9.74
C ARG A 209 -4.56 24.64 10.60
N GLU A 210 -5.68 24.04 10.18
CA GLU A 210 -6.38 23.03 10.99
C GLU A 210 -5.64 21.68 11.00
N VAL A 211 -5.11 21.26 9.85
CA VAL A 211 -4.33 20.02 9.74
C VAL A 211 -3.02 20.12 10.52
N ALA A 212 -2.31 21.25 10.44
CA ALA A 212 -1.04 21.45 11.14
C ALA A 212 -1.19 21.31 12.67
N LYS A 213 -2.28 21.80 13.27
CA LYS A 213 -2.55 21.63 14.70
C LYS A 213 -2.56 20.15 15.10
N ARG A 214 -3.39 19.35 14.44
CA ARG A 214 -3.53 17.91 14.75
C ARG A 214 -2.29 17.11 14.37
N LEU A 215 -1.64 17.47 13.26
CA LEU A 215 -0.41 16.82 12.80
C LEU A 215 0.72 17.00 13.81
N LYS A 216 0.90 18.19 14.38
CA LYS A 216 1.92 18.44 15.43
C LYS A 216 1.69 17.60 16.68
N GLU A 217 0.43 17.49 17.12
CA GLU A 217 0.07 16.65 18.27
C GLU A 217 0.44 15.18 18.07
N ILE A 218 0.35 14.67 16.83
CA ILE A 218 0.74 13.30 16.48
C ILE A 218 2.25 13.19 16.28
N ALA A 219 2.87 14.14 15.55
CA ALA A 219 4.26 14.08 15.16
C ALA A 219 5.23 14.20 16.34
N ARG A 220 4.91 15.06 17.33
CA ARG A 220 5.74 15.29 18.52
C ARG A 220 6.04 14.00 19.30
N PRO A 221 5.04 13.24 19.80
CA PRO A 221 5.32 12.02 20.55
C PRO A 221 5.96 10.91 19.70
N VAL A 222 5.78 10.90 18.37
CA VAL A 222 6.50 9.98 17.48
C VAL A 222 7.98 10.36 17.44
N LYS A 223 8.30 11.62 17.16
CA LYS A 223 9.67 12.15 17.15
C LYS A 223 10.39 11.89 18.47
N ASP A 224 9.75 12.22 19.60
CA ASP A 224 10.34 12.11 20.94
C ASP A 224 10.62 10.65 21.34
N SER A 225 9.92 9.70 20.72
CA SER A 225 10.17 8.26 20.91
C SER A 225 11.26 7.69 19.98
N GLY A 226 11.86 8.50 19.12
CA GLY A 226 12.78 8.06 18.05
C GLY A 226 12.10 7.27 16.93
N GLY A 227 10.76 7.28 16.90
CA GLY A 227 9.93 6.58 15.93
C GLY A 227 9.97 7.20 14.52
N SER A 228 9.30 6.56 13.57
CA SER A 228 9.15 7.07 12.20
C SER A 228 7.72 7.51 11.90
N LEU A 229 7.56 8.63 11.21
CA LEU A 229 6.27 9.08 10.65
C LEU A 229 6.41 9.24 9.15
N THR A 230 5.62 8.50 8.37
CA THR A 230 5.53 8.68 6.92
C THR A 230 4.19 9.28 6.55
N ILE A 231 4.19 10.41 5.85
CA ILE A 231 2.96 10.98 5.28
C ILE A 231 2.63 10.24 3.99
N ASP A 232 1.48 9.59 3.95
CA ASP A 232 1.00 8.90 2.76
C ASP A 232 0.47 9.92 1.75
N MET A 233 0.67 9.61 0.46
CA MET A 233 0.22 10.44 -0.63
C MET A 233 -1.08 9.90 -1.20
N GLU A 234 -2.03 10.81 -1.38
CA GLU A 234 -3.42 10.50 -1.73
C GLU A 234 -3.68 10.80 -3.21
N GLN A 235 -4.87 11.27 -3.57
CA GLN A 235 -5.20 11.65 -4.94
C GLN A 235 -4.33 12.82 -5.44
N PHE A 236 -4.14 12.90 -6.76
CA PHE A 236 -3.26 13.88 -7.41
C PHE A 236 -3.59 15.32 -7.02
N TYR A 237 -4.87 15.67 -6.98
CA TYR A 237 -5.32 17.03 -6.64
C TYR A 237 -4.98 17.45 -5.19
N LEU A 238 -4.71 16.50 -4.30
CA LEU A 238 -4.30 16.76 -2.91
C LEU A 238 -2.78 16.78 -2.72
N ARG A 239 -2.01 16.18 -3.64
CA ARG A 239 -0.56 15.95 -3.49
C ARG A 239 0.22 17.22 -3.15
N GLY A 240 -0.07 18.32 -3.85
CA GLY A 240 0.58 19.61 -3.59
C GLY A 240 0.32 20.12 -2.18
N LEU A 241 -0.95 20.12 -1.75
CA LEU A 241 -1.34 20.58 -0.42
C LEU A 241 -0.73 19.70 0.70
N ILE A 242 -0.72 18.39 0.50
CA ILE A 242 -0.10 17.43 1.44
C ILE A 242 1.39 17.75 1.63
N TRP A 243 2.10 17.98 0.52
CA TRP A 243 3.52 18.32 0.56
C TRP A 243 3.78 19.65 1.25
N GLU A 244 2.99 20.67 0.96
CA GLU A 244 3.15 21.98 1.60
C GLU A 244 2.97 21.91 3.11
N ILE A 245 1.95 21.18 3.60
CA ILE A 245 1.73 20.96 5.03
C ILE A 245 2.91 20.21 5.66
N ALA A 246 3.42 19.17 4.99
CA ALA A 246 4.58 18.42 5.46
C ALA A 246 5.84 19.28 5.49
N LYS A 247 6.06 20.13 4.47
CA LYS A 247 7.21 21.04 4.38
C LYS A 247 7.17 22.10 5.47
N GLU A 248 5.99 22.67 5.75
CA GLU A 248 5.78 23.63 6.83
C GLU A 248 6.05 23.02 8.20
N LEU A 249 5.53 21.82 8.48
CA LEU A 249 5.82 21.12 9.73
C LEU A 249 7.34 20.98 9.94
N LEU A 250 8.06 20.60 8.89
CA LEU A 250 9.49 20.32 8.95
C LEU A 250 10.38 21.57 8.95
N SER A 251 9.86 22.74 8.57
CA SER A 251 10.60 24.00 8.67
C SER A 251 10.58 24.58 10.07
N GLU A 252 9.66 24.15 10.93
CA GLU A 252 9.63 24.53 12.34
C GLU A 252 10.83 23.94 13.10
N GLU A 253 11.43 24.77 13.95
CA GLU A 253 12.60 24.42 14.75
C GLU A 253 12.39 23.12 15.56
N GLU A 254 11.17 22.89 16.05
CA GLU A 254 10.79 21.67 16.78
C GLU A 254 10.99 20.39 15.96
N PHE A 255 10.77 20.43 14.65
CA PHE A 255 10.79 19.25 13.76
C PHE A 255 11.93 19.26 12.74
N ALA A 256 12.73 20.33 12.69
CA ALA A 256 13.89 20.44 11.79
C ALA A 256 14.87 19.26 11.90
N GLY A 257 14.99 18.67 13.10
CA GLY A 257 15.83 17.49 13.39
C GLY A 257 15.11 16.14 13.27
N PHE A 258 13.86 16.07 12.80
CA PHE A 258 13.09 14.81 12.75
C PHE A 258 13.60 13.88 11.63
N ALA A 259 14.62 13.07 11.94
CA ALA A 259 15.37 12.25 10.98
C ALA A 259 14.59 11.07 10.38
N ASN A 260 13.57 10.56 11.07
CA ASN A 260 12.75 9.44 10.63
C ASN A 260 11.39 9.89 10.07
N PHE A 261 11.30 11.15 9.64
CA PHE A 261 10.17 11.64 8.86
C PHE A 261 10.31 11.23 7.39
N GLY A 262 9.21 10.84 6.77
CA GLY A 262 9.19 10.57 5.34
C GLY A 262 7.88 10.95 4.66
N ILE A 263 7.91 10.89 3.33
CA ILE A 263 6.74 11.08 2.49
C ILE A 263 6.65 9.98 1.44
N ALA A 264 5.43 9.56 1.12
CA ALA A 264 5.20 8.69 -0.03
C ALA A 264 5.34 9.47 -1.34
N HIS A 265 5.93 8.82 -2.34
CA HIS A 265 6.14 9.37 -3.67
C HIS A 265 5.62 8.41 -4.73
N GLN A 266 4.79 8.91 -5.64
CA GLN A 266 4.00 8.10 -6.57
C GLN A 266 4.58 8.16 -7.99
N ALA A 267 5.22 7.08 -8.43
CA ALA A 267 5.90 6.99 -9.73
C ALA A 267 4.96 6.83 -10.95
N TYR A 268 3.67 6.58 -10.74
CA TYR A 268 2.69 6.50 -11.83
C TYR A 268 2.29 7.88 -12.40
N LEU A 269 2.68 8.98 -11.75
CA LEU A 269 2.36 10.34 -12.18
C LEU A 269 3.34 10.81 -13.24
N CYS A 270 2.82 11.48 -14.27
CA CYS A 270 3.61 11.97 -15.39
C CYS A 270 4.65 13.02 -15.01
N ASP A 271 4.48 13.68 -13.86
CA ASP A 271 5.38 14.70 -13.30
C ASP A 271 6.14 14.21 -12.06
N SER A 272 6.17 12.90 -11.81
CA SER A 272 6.73 12.33 -10.59
C SER A 272 8.21 12.67 -10.40
N GLU A 273 9.02 12.68 -11.45
CA GLU A 273 10.44 13.01 -11.38
C GLU A 273 10.65 14.48 -10.98
N ILE A 274 9.85 15.40 -11.53
CA ILE A 274 9.89 16.84 -11.20
C ILE A 274 9.53 17.06 -9.72
N PHE A 275 8.47 16.39 -9.26
CA PHE A 275 8.03 16.50 -7.88
C PHE A 275 9.06 15.90 -6.90
N LEU A 276 9.77 14.83 -7.29
CA LEU A 276 10.84 14.26 -6.48
C LEU A 276 12.04 15.21 -6.35
N GLU A 277 12.38 15.93 -7.42
CA GLU A 277 13.43 16.95 -7.38
C GLU A 277 13.09 18.07 -6.38
N GLU A 278 11.81 18.49 -6.31
CA GLU A 278 11.35 19.45 -5.31
C GLU A 278 11.54 18.93 -3.88
N ILE A 279 11.17 17.67 -3.63
CA ILE A 279 11.37 17.01 -2.33
C ILE A 279 12.85 16.94 -1.97
N ILE A 280 13.72 16.60 -2.93
CA ILE A 280 15.16 16.52 -2.75
C ILE A 280 15.74 17.89 -2.41
N GLN A 281 15.28 18.95 -3.08
CA GLN A 281 15.74 20.31 -2.79
C GLN A 281 15.39 20.71 -1.35
N ALA A 282 14.15 20.46 -0.93
CA ALA A 282 13.75 20.69 0.46
C ALA A 282 14.58 19.82 1.43
N ALA A 283 14.88 18.56 1.09
CA ALA A 283 15.70 17.67 1.92
C ALA A 283 17.14 18.17 2.10
N LYS A 284 17.72 18.86 1.10
CA LYS A 284 19.07 19.45 1.19
C LYS A 284 19.15 20.61 2.19
N GLU A 285 18.05 21.33 2.38
CA GLU A 285 17.94 22.46 3.32
C GLU A 285 17.71 22.00 4.78
N ARG A 286 17.39 20.72 5.00
CA ARG A 286 17.12 20.15 6.32
C ARG A 286 18.38 19.80 7.10
N ARG A 287 18.26 19.81 8.44
CA ARG A 287 19.29 19.34 9.38
C ARG A 287 19.39 17.82 9.48
N ALA A 288 18.40 17.09 8.94
CA ALA A 288 18.34 15.64 8.99
C ALA A 288 17.92 15.06 7.64
N SER A 289 18.29 13.80 7.39
CA SER A 289 17.87 13.06 6.21
C SER A 289 16.34 12.99 6.11
N PHE A 290 15.85 12.87 4.89
CA PHE A 290 14.42 12.75 4.58
C PHE A 290 14.15 11.39 3.95
N TRP A 291 13.12 10.68 4.40
CA TRP A 291 12.73 9.40 3.81
C TRP A 291 11.76 9.60 2.65
N VAL A 292 12.06 9.02 1.49
CA VAL A 292 11.14 8.94 0.35
C VAL A 292 10.65 7.50 0.23
N ARG A 293 9.37 7.27 0.49
CA ARG A 293 8.70 5.99 0.23
C ARG A 293 8.22 5.96 -1.22
N LEU A 294 9.05 5.43 -2.10
CA LEU A 294 8.73 5.27 -3.50
C LEU A 294 7.73 4.12 -3.70
N VAL A 295 6.56 4.47 -4.25
CA VAL A 295 5.49 3.55 -4.65
C VAL A 295 5.12 3.80 -6.09
N LYS A 296 4.39 2.88 -6.74
CA LYS A 296 3.80 3.16 -8.05
C LYS A 296 2.66 4.17 -7.92
N GLY A 297 1.62 3.80 -7.17
CA GLY A 297 0.42 4.62 -6.97
C GLY A 297 -0.78 3.72 -6.70
N ALA A 298 -1.78 4.23 -5.99
CA ALA A 298 -2.95 3.46 -5.55
C ALA A 298 -4.29 3.99 -6.11
N TYR A 299 -4.27 5.10 -6.86
CA TYR A 299 -5.46 5.82 -7.30
C TYR A 299 -5.61 5.87 -8.83
N TRP A 300 -4.97 4.96 -9.58
CA TRP A 300 -4.84 5.08 -11.05
C TRP A 300 -6.19 5.18 -11.76
N ASP A 301 -7.13 4.28 -11.44
CA ASP A 301 -8.48 4.28 -12.02
C ASP A 301 -9.23 5.57 -11.68
N TYR A 302 -9.10 6.05 -10.43
CA TYR A 302 -9.70 7.30 -10.00
C TYR A 302 -9.18 8.49 -10.81
N GLU A 303 -7.85 8.62 -10.95
CA GLU A 303 -7.25 9.75 -11.68
C GLU A 303 -7.66 9.76 -13.16
N ALA A 304 -7.67 8.59 -13.80
CA ALA A 304 -8.09 8.46 -15.20
C ALA A 304 -9.57 8.82 -15.39
N ILE A 305 -10.46 8.32 -14.51
CA ILE A 305 -11.90 8.61 -14.56
C ILE A 305 -12.17 10.08 -14.26
N ALA A 306 -11.58 10.62 -13.18
CA ALA A 306 -11.79 12.01 -12.77
C ALA A 306 -11.29 13.01 -13.81
N ALA A 307 -10.14 12.75 -14.43
CA ALA A 307 -9.64 13.56 -15.54
C ALA A 307 -10.58 13.50 -16.75
N GLY A 308 -11.06 12.31 -17.12
CA GLY A 308 -12.02 12.13 -18.22
C GLY A 308 -13.35 12.87 -18.00
N GLN A 309 -13.91 12.81 -16.78
CA GLN A 309 -15.15 13.52 -16.43
C GLN A 309 -15.03 15.04 -16.52
N LYS A 310 -13.84 15.58 -16.22
CA LYS A 310 -13.57 17.03 -16.22
C LYS A 310 -12.93 17.52 -17.52
N ASN A 311 -12.70 16.62 -18.48
CA ASN A 311 -11.93 16.88 -19.70
C ASN A 311 -10.54 17.49 -19.39
N TRP A 312 -9.90 17.00 -18.33
CA TRP A 312 -8.54 17.39 -17.95
C TRP A 312 -7.52 16.40 -18.53
N PRO A 313 -6.24 16.81 -18.69
CA PRO A 313 -5.18 15.86 -18.99
C PRO A 313 -5.10 14.78 -17.91
N ILE A 314 -4.96 13.51 -18.33
CA ILE A 314 -4.78 12.39 -17.40
C ILE A 314 -3.40 12.55 -16.73
N PRO A 315 -3.33 12.69 -15.38
CA PRO A 315 -2.08 12.99 -14.70
C PRO A 315 -1.19 11.75 -14.50
N VAL A 316 -1.70 10.56 -14.83
CA VAL A 316 -1.02 9.26 -14.68
C VAL A 316 -0.60 8.69 -16.03
N TYR A 317 0.48 7.92 -16.04
CA TYR A 317 0.83 7.11 -17.20
C TYR A 317 -0.24 6.06 -17.48
N THR A 318 -0.71 5.96 -18.72
CA THR A 318 -1.78 5.02 -19.08
C THR A 318 -1.28 3.63 -19.43
N ALA A 319 -0.01 3.50 -19.85
CA ALA A 319 0.65 2.22 -20.01
C ALA A 319 1.43 1.84 -18.75
N ARG A 320 1.32 0.57 -18.36
CA ARG A 320 1.97 0.04 -17.16
C ARG A 320 3.50 0.14 -17.26
N GLU A 321 4.04 -0.14 -18.43
CA GLU A 321 5.48 -0.12 -18.71
C GLU A 321 6.06 1.27 -18.50
N GLN A 322 5.28 2.33 -18.75
CA GLN A 322 5.69 3.70 -18.48
C GLN A 322 5.75 3.99 -16.97
N THR A 323 4.81 3.46 -16.18
CA THR A 323 4.87 3.53 -14.71
C THR A 323 6.07 2.73 -14.18
N ASP A 324 6.34 1.54 -14.72
CA ASP A 324 7.52 0.74 -14.35
C ASP A 324 8.82 1.49 -14.67
N ALA A 325 8.93 2.10 -15.86
CA ALA A 325 10.09 2.90 -16.24
C ALA A 325 10.25 4.18 -15.40
N SER A 326 9.14 4.85 -15.05
CA SER A 326 9.18 6.01 -14.16
C SER A 326 9.57 5.63 -12.74
N PHE A 327 9.13 4.48 -12.25
CA PHE A 327 9.58 3.94 -10.96
C PHE A 327 11.09 3.75 -10.93
N GLU A 328 11.67 3.17 -11.99
CA GLU A 328 13.13 3.01 -12.12
C GLU A 328 13.85 4.36 -12.15
N ARG A 329 13.36 5.34 -12.92
CA ARG A 329 13.94 6.70 -12.95
C ARG A 329 13.89 7.42 -11.60
N ASN A 330 12.75 7.35 -10.91
CA ASN A 330 12.62 7.94 -9.57
C ASN A 330 13.51 7.23 -8.54
N ALA A 331 13.70 5.91 -8.66
CA ALA A 331 14.63 5.17 -7.82
C ALA A 331 16.08 5.63 -8.04
N ASP A 332 16.49 5.83 -9.31
CA ASP A 332 17.80 6.38 -9.66
C ASP A 332 18.02 7.75 -9.00
N ILE A 333 17.09 8.68 -9.21
CA ILE A 333 17.14 10.04 -8.64
C ILE A 333 17.25 9.99 -7.11
N ALA A 334 16.44 9.16 -6.44
CA ALA A 334 16.45 9.06 -4.98
C ALA A 334 17.76 8.47 -4.43
N LEU A 335 18.28 7.40 -5.05
CA LEU A 335 19.53 6.74 -4.65
C LEU A 335 20.75 7.65 -4.86
N GLU A 336 20.79 8.38 -5.97
CA GLU A 336 21.89 9.31 -6.28
C GLU A 336 21.96 10.51 -5.31
N ASN A 337 20.90 10.75 -4.52
CA ASN A 337 20.84 11.79 -3.49
C ASN A 337 21.03 11.27 -2.06
N TYR A 338 21.48 10.03 -1.87
CA TYR A 338 21.94 9.52 -0.58
C TYR A 338 23.21 10.29 -0.11
N PRO A 339 23.37 10.64 1.19
CA PRO A 339 22.53 10.29 2.36
C PRO A 339 21.46 11.33 2.71
N ARG A 340 21.30 12.40 1.91
CA ARG A 340 20.27 13.43 2.18
C ARG A 340 18.87 12.88 2.04
N VAL A 341 18.68 12.01 1.05
CA VAL A 341 17.48 11.19 0.90
C VAL A 341 17.78 9.73 1.24
N LYS A 342 16.92 9.13 2.06
CA LYS A 342 16.89 7.68 2.29
C LYS A 342 15.69 7.11 1.55
N THR A 343 15.89 5.97 0.89
CA THR A 343 14.88 5.43 -0.03
C THR A 343 14.18 4.23 0.59
N ALA A 344 12.86 4.30 0.67
CA ALA A 344 12.00 3.19 1.03
C ALA A 344 11.24 2.70 -0.21
N ILE A 345 11.38 1.42 -0.56
CA ILE A 345 10.81 0.83 -1.78
C ILE A 345 9.53 0.08 -1.43
N GLY A 346 8.37 0.69 -1.68
CA GLY A 346 7.06 0.08 -1.51
C GLY A 346 6.59 -0.66 -2.76
N SER A 347 7.22 -1.80 -3.08
CA SER A 347 6.88 -2.61 -4.26
C SER A 347 6.96 -4.11 -3.98
N HIS A 348 5.99 -4.87 -4.53
CA HIS A 348 6.00 -6.34 -4.55
C HIS A 348 6.46 -6.90 -5.90
N ASN A 349 6.72 -6.03 -6.88
CA ASN A 349 7.27 -6.44 -8.17
C ASN A 349 8.75 -6.82 -8.01
N LEU A 350 9.05 -8.12 -8.14
CA LEU A 350 10.41 -8.65 -8.02
C LEU A 350 11.40 -7.96 -8.95
N SER A 351 10.95 -7.55 -10.13
CA SER A 351 11.82 -6.88 -11.11
C SER A 351 12.18 -5.47 -10.66
N SER A 352 11.22 -4.71 -10.11
CA SER A 352 11.50 -3.39 -9.53
C SER A 352 12.38 -3.49 -8.29
N VAL A 353 12.15 -4.47 -7.43
CA VAL A 353 13.00 -4.75 -6.26
C VAL A 353 14.42 -5.07 -6.70
N ALA A 354 14.58 -5.99 -7.66
CA ALA A 354 15.87 -6.39 -8.19
C ALA A 354 16.62 -5.23 -8.86
N TYR A 355 15.91 -4.37 -9.60
CA TYR A 355 16.50 -3.18 -10.22
C TYR A 355 17.09 -2.25 -9.17
N VAL A 356 16.34 -1.94 -8.10
CA VAL A 356 16.84 -1.06 -7.04
C VAL A 356 18.06 -1.66 -6.34
N MET A 357 18.06 -2.97 -6.08
CA MET A 357 19.23 -3.65 -5.52
C MET A 357 20.45 -3.56 -6.45
N ALA A 358 20.26 -3.79 -7.75
CA ALA A 358 21.33 -3.70 -8.74
C ALA A 358 21.89 -2.26 -8.85
N LYS A 359 21.02 -1.24 -8.87
CA LYS A 359 21.43 0.16 -8.89
C LYS A 359 22.14 0.57 -7.59
N GLN A 360 21.63 0.14 -6.44
CA GLN A 360 22.28 0.34 -5.14
C GLN A 360 23.69 -0.24 -5.12
N GLU A 361 23.87 -1.47 -5.60
CA GLU A 361 25.18 -2.15 -5.70
C GLU A 361 26.10 -1.42 -6.68
N PHE A 362 25.59 -1.03 -7.85
CA PHE A 362 26.34 -0.28 -8.86
C PHE A 362 26.87 1.07 -8.33
N LEU A 363 26.07 1.78 -7.53
CA LEU A 363 26.47 3.03 -6.89
C LEU A 363 27.38 2.83 -5.67
N GLY A 364 27.65 1.59 -5.25
CA GLY A 364 28.47 1.30 -4.07
C GLY A 364 27.85 1.78 -2.74
N LEU A 365 26.53 1.98 -2.71
CA LEU A 365 25.83 2.45 -1.51
C LEU A 365 25.77 1.34 -0.44
N PRO A 366 25.65 1.65 0.85
CA PRO A 366 25.44 0.62 1.86
C PRO A 366 24.01 0.04 1.77
N LYS A 367 23.82 -1.20 2.23
CA LYS A 367 22.49 -1.87 2.19
C LYS A 367 21.40 -1.11 2.95
N ASN A 368 21.77 -0.34 3.98
CA ASN A 368 20.84 0.50 4.76
C ASN A 368 20.49 1.85 4.11
N ALA A 369 21.06 2.16 2.93
CA ALA A 369 20.59 3.27 2.09
C ALA A 369 19.17 3.01 1.54
N VAL A 370 18.78 1.74 1.47
CA VAL A 370 17.49 1.28 0.97
C VAL A 370 16.78 0.45 2.03
N GLU A 371 15.50 0.74 2.27
CA GLU A 371 14.59 -0.12 3.03
C GLU A 371 13.52 -0.66 2.08
N PHE A 372 13.26 -1.97 2.11
CA PHE A 372 12.17 -2.55 1.32
C PHE A 372 10.89 -2.64 2.14
N GLN A 373 9.78 -2.20 1.57
CA GLN A 373 8.50 -2.13 2.24
C GLN A 373 7.46 -3.04 1.58
N THR A 374 6.81 -3.86 2.39
CA THR A 374 5.82 -4.84 1.93
C THR A 374 4.47 -4.57 2.57
N LEU A 375 3.37 -4.95 1.91
CA LEU A 375 2.04 -4.89 2.53
C LEU A 375 1.80 -6.15 3.35
N TYR A 376 1.24 -6.00 4.55
CA TYR A 376 0.76 -7.11 5.36
C TYR A 376 -0.25 -7.97 4.57
N GLY A 377 -0.15 -9.29 4.70
CA GLY A 377 -0.95 -10.25 3.93
C GLY A 377 -0.46 -10.51 2.50
N LEU A 378 0.05 -9.48 1.81
CA LEU A 378 0.44 -9.60 0.40
C LEU A 378 1.93 -9.91 0.20
N GLY A 379 2.80 -9.03 0.70
CA GLY A 379 4.25 -9.12 0.47
C GLY A 379 4.98 -9.97 1.53
N THR A 380 4.24 -10.72 2.34
CA THR A 380 4.83 -11.53 3.42
C THR A 380 5.91 -12.51 2.95
N PRO A 381 5.75 -13.21 1.79
CA PRO A 381 6.80 -14.09 1.26
C PRO A 381 8.11 -13.39 0.87
N LEU A 382 8.11 -12.06 0.72
CA LEU A 382 9.32 -11.28 0.42
C LEU A 382 10.18 -10.98 1.64
N ILE A 383 9.60 -11.01 2.85
CA ILE A 383 10.29 -10.56 4.06
C ILE A 383 11.58 -11.34 4.27
N ARG A 384 11.49 -12.68 4.35
CA ARG A 384 12.66 -13.52 4.62
C ARG A 384 13.71 -13.44 3.52
N PRO A 385 13.39 -13.56 2.20
CA PRO A 385 14.36 -13.37 1.14
C PRO A 385 15.13 -12.05 1.23
N LEU A 386 14.43 -10.93 1.44
CA LEU A 386 15.06 -9.62 1.56
C LEU A 386 15.98 -9.53 2.79
N LYS A 387 15.59 -10.14 3.91
CA LYS A 387 16.41 -10.24 5.12
C LYS A 387 17.65 -11.12 4.92
N GLU A 388 17.52 -12.26 4.24
CA GLU A 388 18.65 -13.15 3.90
C GLU A 388 19.66 -12.45 2.99
N MET A 389 19.20 -11.55 2.12
CA MET A 389 20.04 -10.69 1.28
C MET A 389 20.59 -9.45 2.01
N GLY A 390 20.35 -9.32 3.33
CA GLY A 390 20.95 -8.30 4.19
C GLY A 390 20.25 -6.94 4.18
N TYR A 391 19.04 -6.81 3.62
CA TYR A 391 18.36 -5.52 3.56
C TYR A 391 17.44 -5.27 4.78
N PRO A 392 17.26 -4.01 5.18
CA PRO A 392 16.15 -3.59 6.04
C PRO A 392 14.80 -3.86 5.36
N VAL A 393 13.84 -4.37 6.13
CA VAL A 393 12.49 -4.65 5.66
C VAL A 393 11.49 -4.07 6.62
N ARG A 394 10.46 -3.40 6.10
CA ARG A 394 9.32 -2.90 6.86
C ARG A 394 8.01 -3.45 6.30
N VAL A 395 7.09 -3.83 7.17
CA VAL A 395 5.75 -4.26 6.79
C VAL A 395 4.79 -3.11 7.04
N TYR A 396 4.08 -2.65 6.01
CA TYR A 396 2.99 -1.70 6.11
C TYR A 396 1.72 -2.46 6.53
N VAL A 397 1.12 -2.02 7.63
CA VAL A 397 0.08 -2.76 8.33
C VAL A 397 -1.12 -1.86 8.55
N GLY A 398 -2.24 -2.17 7.88
CA GLY A 398 -3.51 -1.51 8.13
C GLY A 398 -4.14 -2.01 9.43
N THR A 399 -4.49 -1.10 10.33
CA THR A 399 -5.21 -1.43 11.57
C THR A 399 -6.51 -0.66 11.67
N GLY A 400 -7.62 -1.36 11.87
CA GLY A 400 -8.94 -0.71 11.92
C GLY A 400 -10.01 -1.65 12.45
N ASN A 401 -11.24 -1.15 12.47
CA ASN A 401 -12.41 -1.97 12.69
C ASN A 401 -12.77 -2.76 11.42
N THR A 402 -13.81 -3.61 11.51
CA THR A 402 -14.23 -4.47 10.39
C THR A 402 -14.64 -3.68 9.14
N LEU A 403 -15.37 -2.56 9.31
CA LEU A 403 -15.84 -1.71 8.22
C LEU A 403 -14.66 -1.05 7.48
N GLU A 404 -13.76 -0.40 8.23
CA GLU A 404 -12.54 0.23 7.71
C GLU A 404 -11.64 -0.81 7.02
N GLY A 405 -11.57 -2.02 7.57
CA GLY A 405 -10.82 -3.13 6.97
C GLY A 405 -11.41 -3.63 5.64
N MET A 406 -12.74 -3.52 5.45
CA MET A 406 -13.42 -3.95 4.22
C MET A 406 -13.21 -2.96 3.06
N SER A 407 -13.29 -1.64 3.30
CA SER A 407 -12.96 -0.65 2.26
C SER A 407 -11.48 -0.70 1.86
N TYR A 408 -10.60 -1.01 2.81
CA TYR A 408 -9.19 -1.32 2.54
C TYR A 408 -9.03 -2.61 1.74
N LEU A 409 -9.75 -3.68 2.09
CA LEU A 409 -9.75 -4.95 1.36
C LEU A 409 -10.13 -4.76 -0.11
N ALA A 410 -11.20 -4.03 -0.42
CA ALA A 410 -11.64 -3.80 -1.81
C ALA A 410 -10.51 -3.21 -2.67
N ARG A 411 -9.79 -2.20 -2.16
CA ARG A 411 -8.62 -1.62 -2.83
C ARG A 411 -7.48 -2.62 -3.00
N ARG A 412 -7.15 -3.39 -1.95
CA ARG A 412 -6.11 -4.43 -2.01
C ARG A 412 -6.45 -5.54 -3.01
N LEU A 413 -7.73 -5.87 -3.17
CA LEU A 413 -8.18 -6.85 -4.16
C LEU A 413 -8.02 -6.32 -5.59
N LEU A 414 -8.35 -5.05 -5.85
CA LEU A 414 -8.15 -4.43 -7.17
C LEU A 414 -6.65 -4.41 -7.54
N GLU A 415 -5.79 -4.02 -6.60
CA GLU A 415 -4.33 -4.03 -6.78
C GLU A 415 -3.78 -5.45 -6.97
N ASN A 416 -4.27 -6.43 -6.22
CA ASN A 416 -3.80 -7.81 -6.35
C ASN A 416 -4.24 -8.43 -7.65
N THR A 417 -5.47 -8.17 -8.12
CA THR A 417 -5.92 -8.73 -9.40
C THR A 417 -5.21 -8.10 -10.60
N SER A 418 -4.82 -6.82 -10.51
CA SER A 418 -4.00 -6.16 -11.53
C SER A 418 -2.50 -6.52 -11.47
N GLN A 419 -1.98 -6.92 -10.30
CA GLN A 419 -0.61 -7.44 -10.15
C GLN A 419 -0.51 -8.95 -10.46
N MET A 420 -1.50 -9.74 -10.06
CA MET A 420 -1.56 -11.18 -10.33
C MET A 420 -1.81 -11.49 -11.80
N SER A 421 -2.48 -10.61 -12.55
CA SER A 421 -2.53 -10.72 -14.01
C SER A 421 -1.11 -10.81 -14.60
N SER A 422 -0.14 -10.11 -14.01
CA SER A 422 1.27 -10.09 -14.43
C SER A 422 2.02 -11.36 -14.07
N ALA A 423 1.75 -11.95 -12.89
CA ALA A 423 2.27 -13.26 -12.54
C ALA A 423 1.67 -14.36 -13.44
N PHE A 424 0.40 -14.22 -13.83
CA PHE A 424 -0.31 -15.14 -14.72
C PHE A 424 0.21 -15.10 -16.17
N PHE A 425 0.56 -13.92 -16.71
CA PHE A 425 1.17 -13.84 -18.04
C PHE A 425 2.58 -14.45 -18.10
N VAL A 426 3.34 -14.41 -17.00
CA VAL A 426 4.64 -15.09 -16.90
C VAL A 426 4.48 -16.62 -16.81
N GLU A 427 3.41 -17.13 -16.21
CA GLU A 427 3.12 -18.57 -16.15
C GLU A 427 2.60 -19.13 -17.49
N GLN A 428 1.80 -18.36 -18.25
CA GLN A 428 1.33 -18.80 -19.58
C GLN A 428 2.39 -18.74 -20.67
N GLY A 429 3.41 -17.88 -20.54
CA GLY A 429 4.57 -17.85 -21.44
C GLY A 429 5.46 -19.09 -21.37
N ARG A 430 5.21 -20.01 -20.43
CA ARG A 430 5.95 -21.28 -20.25
C ARG A 430 5.17 -22.54 -20.66
N ILE A 431 3.93 -22.40 -21.13
CA ILE A 431 3.09 -23.53 -21.59
C ILE A 431 2.85 -23.49 -23.12
N ARG A 432 3.46 -22.55 -23.84
CA ARG A 432 3.54 -22.58 -25.31
C ARG A 432 4.98 -22.41 -25.80
N ARG A 433 5.75 -23.48 -25.68
CA ARG A 433 6.73 -23.93 -26.69
C ARG A 433 6.71 -25.44 -26.73
#